data_AF-A0A4S8L181-F1
#
_entry.id   AF-A0A4S8L181-F1
#
_cell.length_a   1.000
_cell.length_b   1.000
_cell.length_c   1.000
_cell.angle_alpha   90.00
_cell.angle_beta   90.00
_cell.angle_gamma   90.00
#
_symmetry.space_group_name_H-M   'P 1'
#
loop_
_entity.id
_entity.type
_entity.pdbx_description
1 polymer ?
#
loop_
_entity_poly.entity_id
_entity_poly.type
_entity_poly.pdbx_seq_one_letter_code
_entity_poly.pdbx_strand_id
1 'polypeptide(L)'
;NIRRWLRRPECPEAVRQLKVLFDKSFVPANATSETREFVERKGARRAYAKYDGVTFSGVATHAGNASIIYRPTVEGASVAGQIQQMEDVKTANGIVVRLQVRPYQRLSKTLYDPFRRYPHFQATTYSSLLEETVHQIGLNDIIAHAARFDYSHGRSVFVNLSRE
;
A
#
# COMPACT_ATOMS: atom_id res chain seq x y z
N ASN A 1 -4.53 -11.32 13.49
CA ASN A 1 -5.48 -10.17 13.47
C ASN A 1 -5.32 -9.38 14.78
N ILE A 2 -4.68 -8.21 14.72
CA ILE A 2 -4.33 -7.39 15.90
C ILE A 2 -5.56 -6.94 16.71
N ARG A 3 -6.71 -6.72 16.05
CA ARG A 3 -7.96 -6.32 16.73
C ARG A 3 -8.44 -7.40 17.69
N ARG A 4 -8.27 -8.68 17.33
CA ARG A 4 -8.63 -9.82 18.19
C ARG A 4 -7.66 -9.96 19.37
N TRP A 5 -6.38 -9.64 19.16
CA TRP A 5 -5.36 -9.71 20.20
C TRP A 5 -5.53 -8.61 21.25
N LEU A 6 -5.81 -7.36 20.83
CA LEU A 6 -6.06 -6.23 21.72
C LEU A 6 -7.28 -6.39 22.64
N ARG A 7 -8.24 -7.25 22.25
CA ARG A 7 -9.44 -7.57 23.05
C ARG A 7 -9.22 -8.68 24.07
N ARG A 8 -8.04 -9.32 24.10
CA ARG A 8 -7.75 -10.36 25.09
C ARG A 8 -7.60 -9.75 26.49
N PRO A 9 -7.96 -10.48 27.56
CA PRO A 9 -7.75 -10.03 28.93
C PRO A 9 -6.27 -9.84 29.26
N GLU A 10 -5.38 -10.57 28.59
CA GLU A 10 -3.92 -10.50 28.76
C GLU A 10 -3.25 -9.31 28.06
N CYS A 11 -4.00 -8.48 27.31
CA CYS A 11 -3.43 -7.30 26.68
C CYS A 11 -3.06 -6.26 27.76
N PRO A 12 -1.79 -5.82 27.85
CA PRO A 12 -1.38 -4.83 28.82
C PRO A 12 -2.19 -3.53 28.68
N GLU A 13 -2.52 -2.91 29.81
CA GLU A 13 -3.35 -1.70 29.83
C GLU A 13 -2.71 -0.54 29.06
N ALA A 14 -1.38 -0.40 29.14
CA ALA A 14 -0.64 0.58 28.35
C ALA A 14 -0.88 0.45 26.83
N VAL A 15 -1.01 -0.77 26.31
CA VAL A 15 -1.27 -1.02 24.89
C VAL A 15 -2.70 -0.65 24.52
N ARG A 16 -3.67 -0.84 25.43
CA ARG A 16 -5.06 -0.38 25.24
C ARG A 16 -5.14 1.15 25.24
N GLN A 17 -4.45 1.81 26.16
CA GLN A 17 -4.39 3.27 26.21
C GLN A 17 -3.71 3.84 24.96
N LEU A 18 -2.63 3.23 24.48
CA LEU A 18 -2.00 3.58 23.20
C LEU A 18 -2.96 3.45 22.03
N LYS A 19 -3.78 2.38 21.98
CA LYS A 19 -4.81 2.24 20.96
C LYS A 19 -5.85 3.37 21.04
N VAL A 20 -6.30 3.73 22.25
CA VAL A 20 -7.25 4.85 22.44
C VAL A 20 -6.65 6.17 21.97
N LEU A 21 -5.40 6.45 22.33
CA LEU A 21 -4.68 7.64 21.87
C LEU A 21 -4.50 7.63 20.35
N PHE A 22 -4.18 6.47 19.78
CA PHE A 22 -4.05 6.29 18.34
C PHE A 22 -5.38 6.59 17.64
N ASP A 23 -6.49 5.96 18.04
CA ASP A 23 -7.80 6.19 17.44
C ASP A 23 -8.23 7.67 17.53
N LYS A 24 -7.94 8.34 18.65
CA LYS A 24 -8.23 9.78 18.86
C LYS A 24 -7.38 10.68 17.98
N SER A 25 -6.10 10.36 17.83
CA SER A 25 -5.13 11.18 17.09
C SER A 25 -5.21 10.93 15.58
N PHE A 26 -5.67 9.73 15.21
CA PHE A 26 -5.65 9.21 13.85
C PHE A 26 -7.03 8.65 13.50
N VAL A 27 -8.04 9.54 13.44
CA VAL A 27 -9.41 9.17 13.04
C VAL A 27 -9.37 8.60 11.61
N PRO A 28 -9.74 7.31 11.40
CA PRO A 28 -9.70 6.70 10.07
C PRO A 28 -10.70 7.39 9.15
N ALA A 29 -10.24 7.87 8.00
CA ALA A 29 -11.10 8.59 7.05
C ALA A 29 -12.07 7.69 6.28
N ASN A 30 -11.77 6.38 6.17
CA ASN A 30 -12.53 5.44 5.35
C ASN A 30 -12.76 4.12 6.09
N ALA A 31 -13.89 3.99 6.77
CA ALA A 31 -14.46 2.70 7.16
C ALA A 31 -15.48 2.27 6.10
N THR A 32 -15.02 1.85 4.93
CA THR A 32 -15.92 1.31 3.89
C THR A 32 -16.08 -0.20 4.05
N SER A 33 -17.30 -0.59 4.42
CA SER A 33 -17.84 -1.94 4.28
C SER A 33 -18.22 -2.15 2.81
N GLU A 34 -17.40 -2.81 2.01
CA GLU A 34 -17.87 -3.29 0.71
C GLU A 34 -17.38 -4.71 0.43
N THR A 35 -18.29 -5.65 0.62
CA THR A 35 -18.28 -6.98 0.01
C THR A 35 -18.50 -6.77 -1.48
N ARG A 36 -17.48 -6.98 -2.32
CA ARG A 36 -17.65 -6.97 -3.78
C ARG A 36 -17.60 -8.39 -4.31
N GLU A 37 -18.67 -8.77 -5.01
CA GLU A 37 -18.78 -10.02 -5.74
C GLU A 37 -17.67 -10.14 -6.78
N PHE A 38 -17.11 -11.35 -6.85
CA PHE A 38 -16.11 -11.73 -7.84
C PHE A 38 -16.77 -11.77 -9.22
N VAL A 39 -16.38 -10.87 -10.12
CA VAL A 39 -16.71 -10.99 -11.55
C VAL A 39 -15.46 -11.49 -12.26
N GLU A 40 -15.45 -12.76 -12.62
CA GLU A 40 -14.41 -13.36 -13.44
C GLU A 40 -14.51 -12.79 -14.87
N ARG A 41 -13.50 -12.02 -15.29
CA ARG A 41 -13.40 -11.51 -16.67
C ARG A 41 -12.24 -12.22 -17.36
N LYS A 42 -12.56 -13.15 -18.26
CA LYS A 42 -11.56 -13.75 -19.18
C LYS A 42 -10.97 -12.66 -20.08
N GLY A 43 -9.70 -12.34 -19.87
CA GLY A 43 -8.91 -11.40 -20.68
C GLY A 43 -7.44 -11.44 -20.25
N ALA A 44 -6.58 -10.63 -20.90
CA ALA A 44 -5.17 -10.47 -20.50
C ALA A 44 -4.98 -9.87 -19.09
N ARG A 45 -6.08 -9.50 -18.41
CA ARG A 45 -6.06 -8.96 -17.04
C ARG A 45 -5.86 -10.07 -16.02
N ARG A 46 -4.92 -9.84 -15.12
CA ARG A 46 -4.58 -10.72 -14.00
C ARG A 46 -5.13 -10.14 -12.70
N ALA A 47 -5.83 -10.95 -11.91
CA ALA A 47 -6.38 -10.54 -10.61
C ALA A 47 -5.31 -10.54 -9.50
N TYR A 48 -4.41 -11.53 -9.51
CA TYR A 48 -3.36 -11.73 -8.51
C TYR A 48 -2.03 -12.06 -9.15
N ALA A 49 -0.94 -11.51 -8.61
CA ALA A 49 0.42 -11.89 -8.98
C ALA A 49 1.22 -12.17 -7.69
N LYS A 50 1.99 -13.25 -7.67
CA LYS A 50 2.89 -13.57 -6.57
C LYS A 50 4.32 -13.22 -6.97
N TYR A 51 5.01 -12.45 -6.13
CA TYR A 51 6.41 -12.10 -6.32
C TYR A 51 7.08 -11.98 -4.95
N ASP A 52 8.28 -12.57 -4.82
CA ASP A 52 9.05 -12.63 -3.58
C ASP A 52 8.24 -13.04 -2.34
N GLY A 53 7.46 -14.13 -2.49
CA GLY A 53 6.61 -14.64 -1.41
C GLY A 53 5.34 -13.83 -1.11
N VAL A 54 5.18 -12.63 -1.67
CA VAL A 54 4.03 -11.73 -1.46
C VAL A 54 3.03 -11.82 -2.61
N THR A 55 1.73 -11.77 -2.28
CA THR A 55 0.64 -11.71 -3.26
C THR A 55 0.17 -10.28 -3.45
N PHE A 56 0.30 -9.76 -4.67
CA PHE A 56 -0.17 -8.46 -5.10
C PHE A 56 -1.49 -8.56 -5.86
N SER A 57 -2.28 -7.48 -5.83
CA SER A 57 -3.51 -7.37 -6.61
C SER A 57 -3.79 -5.93 -7.01
N GLY A 58 -4.62 -5.72 -8.03
CA GLY A 58 -5.21 -4.40 -8.29
C GLY A 58 -6.12 -3.95 -7.15
N VAL A 59 -6.27 -2.63 -6.98
CA VAL A 59 -7.10 -2.02 -5.92
C VAL A 59 -8.55 -2.49 -5.97
N ALA A 60 -9.08 -2.71 -7.18
CA ALA A 60 -10.45 -3.19 -7.37
C ALA A 60 -10.64 -4.66 -6.93
N THR A 61 -9.56 -5.45 -6.89
CA THR A 61 -9.59 -6.85 -6.50
C THR A 61 -9.39 -7.00 -4.99
N HIS A 62 -8.32 -6.42 -4.44
CA HIS A 62 -8.07 -6.42 -3.00
C HIS A 62 -7.19 -5.23 -2.60
N ALA A 63 -7.80 -4.17 -2.09
CA ALA A 63 -7.12 -2.89 -1.80
C ALA A 63 -5.91 -3.04 -0.85
N GLY A 64 -5.95 -3.99 0.09
CA GLY A 64 -4.83 -4.26 1.00
C GLY A 64 -3.58 -4.83 0.33
N ASN A 65 -3.72 -5.44 -0.86
CA ASN A 65 -2.61 -6.03 -1.62
C ASN A 65 -2.18 -5.13 -2.79
N ALA A 66 -2.77 -3.93 -2.89
CA ALA A 66 -2.52 -3.00 -3.97
C ALA A 66 -1.52 -1.89 -3.61
N SER A 67 -1.20 -1.70 -2.33
CA SER A 67 -0.27 -0.66 -1.88
C SER A 67 1.16 -1.18 -1.89
N ILE A 68 2.05 -0.49 -2.61
CA ILE A 68 3.45 -0.90 -2.81
C ILE A 68 4.40 0.29 -2.69
N ILE A 69 5.67 -0.01 -2.42
CA ILE A 69 6.80 0.90 -2.65
C ILE A 69 7.56 0.35 -3.84
N TYR A 70 7.82 1.18 -4.85
CA TYR A 70 8.43 0.74 -6.11
C TYR A 70 9.35 1.82 -6.67
N ARG A 71 10.15 1.44 -7.66
CA ARG A 71 11.02 2.37 -8.39
C ARG A 71 10.48 2.63 -9.80
N PRO A 72 10.03 3.85 -10.13
CA PRO A 72 9.50 4.14 -11.47
C PRO A 72 10.56 4.08 -12.57
N THR A 73 11.81 4.39 -12.23
CA THR A 73 12.97 4.37 -13.12
C THR A 73 14.15 3.74 -12.38
N VAL A 74 15.08 3.09 -13.08
CA VAL A 74 16.19 2.34 -12.44
C VAL A 74 17.03 3.21 -11.49
N GLU A 75 17.24 4.48 -11.85
CA GLU A 75 18.03 5.45 -11.05
C GLU A 75 17.17 6.33 -10.13
N GLY A 76 15.84 6.17 -10.19
CA GLY A 76 14.89 7.01 -9.46
C GLY A 76 14.80 6.69 -7.98
N ALA A 77 14.34 7.68 -7.20
CA ALA A 77 13.91 7.45 -5.84
C ALA A 77 12.68 6.54 -5.80
N SER A 78 12.61 5.66 -4.80
CA SER A 78 11.43 4.85 -4.54
C SER A 78 10.24 5.72 -4.17
N VAL A 79 9.05 5.35 -4.64
CA VAL A 79 7.80 6.05 -4.31
C VAL A 79 6.72 5.07 -3.90
N ALA A 80 5.79 5.52 -3.06
CA ALA A 80 4.58 4.78 -2.75
C ALA A 80 3.61 4.82 -3.94
N GLY A 81 2.96 3.71 -4.24
CA GLY A 81 1.96 3.62 -5.30
C GLY A 81 0.86 2.63 -5.01
N GLN A 82 -0.21 2.75 -5.80
CA GLN A 82 -1.34 1.85 -5.79
C GLN A 82 -1.45 1.15 -7.15
N ILE A 83 -1.41 -0.18 -7.13
CA ILE A 83 -1.68 -1.02 -8.29
C ILE A 83 -3.14 -0.82 -8.70
N GLN A 84 -3.35 -0.27 -9.88
CA GLN A 84 -4.67 -0.10 -10.46
C GLN A 84 -5.10 -1.39 -11.15
N GLN A 85 -4.24 -1.94 -12.00
CA GLN A 85 -4.49 -3.11 -12.83
C GLN A 85 -3.21 -3.91 -13.05
N MET A 86 -3.37 -5.19 -13.39
CA MET A 86 -2.27 -6.07 -13.76
C MET A 86 -2.64 -6.82 -15.03
N GLU A 87 -1.66 -7.04 -15.90
CA GLU A 87 -1.86 -7.68 -17.19
C GLU A 87 -0.71 -8.61 -17.55
N ASP A 88 -1.06 -9.67 -18.28
CA ASP A 88 -0.13 -10.64 -18.83
C ASP A 88 0.29 -10.18 -20.24
N VAL A 89 1.56 -9.83 -20.37
CA VAL A 89 2.17 -9.36 -21.61
C VAL A 89 2.99 -10.50 -22.21
N LYS A 90 2.67 -10.89 -23.45
CA LYS A 90 3.48 -11.85 -24.20
C LYS A 90 4.75 -11.18 -24.69
N THR A 91 5.89 -11.81 -24.40
CA THR A 91 7.22 -11.44 -24.87
C THR A 91 7.83 -12.61 -25.64
N ALA A 92 8.96 -12.39 -26.32
CA ALA A 92 9.71 -13.45 -26.98
C ALA A 92 10.12 -14.59 -26.01
N ASN A 93 10.27 -14.26 -24.72
CA ASN A 93 10.74 -15.19 -23.68
C ASN A 93 9.60 -15.74 -22.80
N GLY A 94 8.33 -15.55 -23.19
CA GLY A 94 7.16 -16.03 -22.45
C GLY A 94 6.26 -14.90 -21.95
N ILE A 95 5.42 -15.20 -20.95
CA ILE A 95 4.45 -14.24 -20.39
C ILE A 95 5.07 -13.55 -19.18
N VAL A 96 5.10 -12.21 -19.21
CA VAL A 96 5.50 -11.38 -18.06
C VAL A 96 4.31 -10.61 -17.53
N VAL A 97 4.30 -10.33 -16.22
CA VAL A 97 3.26 -9.50 -15.60
C VAL A 97 3.69 -8.04 -15.64
N ARG A 98 2.83 -7.19 -16.20
CA ARG A 98 2.95 -5.74 -16.18
C ARG A 98 1.91 -5.15 -15.25
N LEU A 99 2.33 -4.16 -14.46
CA LEU A 99 1.50 -3.48 -13.48
C LEU A 99 1.27 -2.03 -13.95
N GLN A 100 0.02 -1.59 -13.86
CA GLN A 100 -0.32 -0.18 -13.98
C GLN A 100 -0.47 0.39 -12.58
N VAL A 101 0.41 1.31 -12.22
CA VAL A 101 0.53 1.86 -10.87
C VAL A 101 0.33 3.36 -10.93
N ARG A 102 -0.48 3.89 -10.02
CA ARG A 102 -0.56 5.34 -9.79
C ARG A 102 0.23 5.66 -8.53
N PRO A 103 1.24 6.53 -8.59
CA PRO A 103 1.96 6.97 -7.39
C PRO A 103 1.07 7.83 -6.51
N TYR A 104 1.33 7.82 -5.20
CA TYR A 104 0.76 8.82 -4.29
C TYR A 104 1.52 10.12 -4.38
N GLN A 105 0.80 11.23 -4.36
CA GLN A 105 1.41 12.55 -4.33
C GLN A 105 2.29 12.68 -3.07
N ARG A 106 3.48 13.26 -3.25
CA ARG A 106 4.37 13.54 -2.12
C ARG A 106 3.71 14.49 -1.13
N LEU A 107 4.05 14.32 0.15
CA LEU A 107 3.64 15.29 1.17
C LEU A 107 4.16 16.67 0.79
N SER A 108 3.30 17.70 0.92
CA SER A 108 3.69 19.09 0.68
C SER A 108 4.93 19.44 1.50
N LYS A 109 5.87 20.19 0.91
CA LYS A 109 7.10 20.66 1.59
C LYS A 109 6.81 21.54 2.81
N THR A 110 5.63 22.13 2.89
CA THR A 110 5.18 22.93 4.05
C THR A 110 4.74 22.08 5.23
N LEU A 111 4.57 20.77 5.05
CA LEU A 111 4.07 19.85 6.05
C LEU A 111 5.19 18.94 6.55
N TYR A 112 5.23 18.74 7.86
CA TYR A 112 6.19 17.84 8.49
C TYR A 112 5.72 16.39 8.44
N ASP A 113 6.61 15.48 8.04
CA ASP A 113 6.42 14.03 8.17
C ASP A 113 6.84 13.60 9.59
N PRO A 114 5.89 13.17 10.45
CA PRO A 114 6.19 12.78 11.82
C PRO A 114 7.06 11.52 11.92
N PHE A 115 7.08 10.65 10.91
CA PHE A 115 7.80 9.39 10.92
C PHE A 115 9.30 9.55 10.66
N ARG A 116 9.74 10.71 10.16
CA ARG A 116 11.17 11.05 10.03
C ARG A 116 11.93 10.99 11.36
N ARG A 117 11.24 11.14 12.49
CA ARG A 117 11.82 11.00 13.83
C ARG A 117 12.18 9.55 14.20
N TYR A 118 11.65 8.57 13.47
CA TYR A 118 11.80 7.14 13.75
C TYR A 118 12.44 6.42 12.55
N PRO A 119 13.75 6.59 12.29
CA PRO A 119 14.40 6.04 11.10
C PRO A 119 14.38 4.51 11.03
N HIS A 120 14.26 3.83 12.17
CA HIS A 120 14.10 2.38 12.28
C HIS A 120 12.69 1.89 11.91
N PHE A 121 11.71 2.80 11.91
CA PHE A 121 10.36 2.51 11.47
C PHE A 121 10.24 2.97 10.03
N GLN A 122 10.29 2.01 9.09
CA GLN A 122 10.29 2.26 7.65
C GLN A 122 8.93 2.77 7.15
N ALA A 123 8.58 3.98 7.59
CA ALA A 123 7.33 4.64 7.33
C ALA A 123 7.55 6.03 6.75
N THR A 124 6.71 6.42 5.81
CA THR A 124 6.79 7.73 5.17
C THR A 124 5.39 8.26 4.90
N THR A 125 5.18 9.54 5.18
CA THR A 125 3.91 10.21 4.91
C THR A 125 3.86 10.75 3.48
N TYR A 126 2.73 10.51 2.84
CA TYR A 126 2.32 11.03 1.55
C TYR A 126 0.99 11.79 1.68
N SER A 127 0.61 12.51 0.63
CA SER A 127 -0.78 12.92 0.44
C SER A 127 -1.64 11.67 0.16
N SER A 128 -2.90 11.68 0.58
CA SER A 128 -3.86 10.61 0.27
C SER A 128 -4.30 10.60 -1.19
N LEU A 129 -3.94 11.64 -1.95
CA LEU A 129 -4.25 11.77 -3.36
C LEU A 129 -3.24 10.99 -4.22
N LEU A 130 -3.76 10.35 -5.26
CA LEU A 130 -2.95 9.73 -6.32
C LEU A 130 -2.58 10.78 -7.36
N GLU A 131 -1.41 10.66 -7.95
CA GLU A 131 -1.07 11.38 -9.18
C GLU A 131 -1.91 10.87 -10.36
N GLU A 132 -2.15 11.71 -11.35
CA GLU A 132 -2.89 11.33 -12.56
C GLU A 132 -2.08 10.42 -13.48
N THR A 133 -0.76 10.59 -13.47
CA THR A 133 0.16 9.79 -14.27
C THR A 133 0.14 8.33 -13.86
N VAL A 134 0.03 7.45 -14.85
CA VAL A 134 0.10 6.00 -14.66
C VAL A 134 1.50 5.53 -15.05
N HIS A 135 2.16 4.85 -14.14
CA HIS A 135 3.42 4.18 -14.38
C HIS A 135 3.18 2.73 -14.77
N GLN A 136 3.86 2.28 -15.83
CA GLN A 136 3.91 0.87 -16.20
C GLN A 136 5.21 0.28 -15.66
N ILE A 137 5.09 -0.71 -14.78
CA ILE A 137 6.24 -1.34 -14.14
C ILE A 137 6.13 -2.87 -14.21
N GLY A 138 7.26 -3.55 -14.07
CA GLY A 138 7.30 -4.99 -13.83
C GLY A 138 7.23 -5.32 -12.34
N LEU A 139 7.12 -6.61 -12.03
CA LEU A 139 7.18 -7.08 -10.63
C LEU A 139 8.55 -6.79 -9.99
N ASN A 140 9.64 -6.83 -10.77
CA ASN A 140 11.00 -6.60 -10.28
C ASN A 140 11.26 -5.13 -9.86
N ASP A 141 10.41 -4.20 -10.29
CA ASP A 141 10.50 -2.79 -9.91
C ASP A 141 9.86 -2.52 -8.54
N ILE A 142 9.10 -3.50 -8.00
CA ILE A 142 8.57 -3.44 -6.64
C ILE A 142 9.71 -3.67 -5.65
N ILE A 143 9.90 -2.70 -4.77
CA ILE A 143 10.86 -2.77 -3.67
C ILE A 143 10.20 -3.44 -2.47
N ALA A 144 8.93 -3.11 -2.21
CA ALA A 144 8.21 -3.67 -1.08
C ALA A 144 6.69 -3.65 -1.24
N HIS A 145 6.04 -4.60 -0.55
CA HIS A 145 4.63 -4.47 -0.18
C HIS A 145 4.50 -3.46 0.95
N ALA A 146 3.44 -2.65 0.92
CA ALA A 146 3.25 -1.59 1.89
C ALA A 146 1.87 -1.65 2.55
N ALA A 147 1.85 -1.44 3.87
CA ALA A 147 0.61 -1.07 4.55
C ALA A 147 0.36 0.41 4.35
N ARG A 148 -0.89 0.77 4.08
CA ARG A 148 -1.36 2.15 4.00
C ARG A 148 -2.31 2.45 5.15
N PHE A 149 -2.15 3.61 5.78
CA PHE A 149 -3.12 4.13 6.72
C PHE A 149 -3.41 5.61 6.46
N ASP A 150 -4.67 5.93 6.20
CA ASP A 150 -5.13 7.31 5.98
C ASP A 150 -5.44 7.99 7.31
N TYR A 151 -4.94 9.20 7.48
CA TYR A 151 -5.14 10.02 8.66
C TYR A 151 -5.41 11.49 8.31
N SER A 152 -5.54 12.33 9.34
CA SER A 152 -6.05 13.70 9.24
C SER A 152 -5.36 14.54 8.15
N HIS A 153 -6.13 15.47 7.56
CA HIS A 153 -5.67 16.43 6.55
C HIS A 153 -5.26 15.80 5.20
N GLY A 154 -5.95 14.72 4.79
CA GLY A 154 -5.69 14.07 3.50
C GLY A 154 -4.26 13.51 3.42
N ARG A 155 -3.78 12.91 4.51
CA ARG A 155 -2.44 12.31 4.59
C ARG A 155 -2.55 10.82 4.74
N SER A 156 -1.58 10.12 4.16
CA SER A 156 -1.48 8.67 4.25
C SER A 156 -0.07 8.31 4.66
N VAL A 157 0.08 7.46 5.67
CA VAL A 157 1.37 6.83 5.97
C VAL A 157 1.47 5.51 5.23
N PHE A 158 2.62 5.28 4.61
CA PHE A 158 3.00 4.01 4.02
C PHE A 158 4.08 3.38 4.87
N VAL A 159 3.90 2.13 5.26
CA VAL A 159 4.85 1.34 6.05
C VAL A 159 5.33 0.18 5.19
N ASN A 160 6.65 0.06 5.02
CA ASN A 160 7.27 -1.08 4.36
C ASN A 160 6.99 -2.37 5.16
N LEU A 161 6.46 -3.40 4.50
CA LEU A 161 6.17 -4.70 5.10
C LEU A 161 7.13 -5.81 4.69
N SER A 162 8.07 -5.53 3.78
CA SER A 162 9.13 -6.46 3.44
C SER A 162 9.97 -6.72 4.68
N ARG A 163 10.26 -8.00 4.94
CA ARG A 163 11.19 -8.40 5.99
C ARG A 163 12.59 -8.29 5.42
N GLU A 164 13.49 -7.64 6.15
CA GLU A 164 14.94 -7.81 5.93
C GLU A 164 15.36 -9.25 6.23
#